data_AF-A0A3N2DYI1-F1
#
_entry.id   AF-A0A3N2DYI1-F1
#
_cell.length_a   1.000
_cell.length_b   1.000
_cell.length_c   1.000
_cell.angle_alpha   90.00
_cell.angle_beta   90.00
_cell.angle_gamma   90.00
#
_symmetry.space_group_name_H-M   'P 1'
#
loop_
_entity.id
_entity.type
_entity.pdbx_description
1 polymer ?
#
loop_
_entity_poly.entity_id
_entity_poly.type
_entity_poly.pdbx_seq_one_letter_code
_entity_poly.pdbx_strand_id
1 'polypeptide(L)'
;MQARIYRFFEGLVESGLSGRLEGFDQREEGISFTLPALYRQLFSTEELSYRHFRSVLYSSELNQRLAKQGVAVGILHSSNKVDKNIYYLHRL
;
A
#
# COMPACT_ATOMS: atom_id res chain seq x y z
N MET A 1 -0.16 6.48 -13.29
CA MET A 1 -0.52 6.31 -11.86
C MET A 1 -0.34 4.89 -11.34
N GLN A 2 -0.97 3.87 -11.95
CA GLN A 2 -0.77 2.46 -11.55
C GLN A 2 0.70 2.05 -11.52
N ALA A 3 1.50 2.44 -12.51
CA ALA A 3 2.94 2.19 -12.54
C ALA A 3 3.73 2.83 -11.37
N ARG A 4 3.22 3.89 -10.73
CA ARG A 4 3.85 4.48 -9.54
C ARG A 4 3.53 3.66 -8.30
N ILE A 5 2.25 3.27 -8.13
CA ILE A 5 1.81 2.36 -7.06
C ILE A 5 2.62 1.06 -7.12
N TYR A 6 2.72 0.43 -8.30
CA TYR A 6 3.47 -0.82 -8.46
C TYR A 6 4.94 -0.68 -8.09
N ARG A 7 5.64 0.33 -8.64
CA ARG A 7 7.06 0.56 -8.32
C ARG A 7 7.32 0.80 -6.84
N PHE A 8 6.39 1.47 -6.15
CA PHE A 8 6.49 1.67 -4.71
C PHE A 8 6.44 0.35 -3.94
N PHE A 9 5.46 -0.52 -4.26
CA PHE A 9 5.36 -1.82 -3.61
C PHE A 9 6.51 -2.76 -3.99
N GLU A 10 6.95 -2.76 -5.25
CA GLU A 10 8.14 -3.52 -5.68
C GLU A 10 9.38 -3.09 -4.89
N GLY A 11 9.61 -1.78 -4.72
CA GLY A 11 10.71 -1.28 -3.90
C GLY A 11 10.63 -1.69 -2.42
N LEU A 12 9.43 -1.79 -1.86
CA LEU A 12 9.23 -2.33 -0.50
C LEU A 12 9.54 -3.82 -0.41
N VAL A 13 9.22 -4.59 -1.44
CA VAL A 13 9.54 -6.02 -1.48
C VAL A 13 11.05 -6.22 -1.61
N GLU A 14 11.70 -5.45 -2.48
CA GLU A 14 13.15 -5.46 -2.67
C GLU A 14 13.92 -5.04 -1.41
N SER A 15 13.37 -4.11 -0.61
CA SER A 15 13.95 -3.73 0.68
C SER A 15 13.72 -4.76 1.80
N GLY A 16 13.10 -5.90 1.48
CA GLY A 16 12.79 -6.94 2.46
C GLY A 16 11.65 -6.57 3.39
N LEU A 17 10.68 -5.77 2.92
CA LEU A 17 9.58 -5.22 3.72
C LEU A 17 10.09 -4.39 4.90
N SER A 18 11.16 -3.62 4.67
CA SER A 18 11.79 -2.77 5.67
C SER A 18 11.94 -1.33 5.18
N GLY A 19 11.70 -0.38 6.08
CA GLY A 19 11.86 1.05 5.80
C GLY A 19 11.18 1.95 6.83
N ARG A 20 11.78 3.11 7.11
CA ARG A 20 11.12 4.18 7.88
C ARG A 20 10.30 5.05 6.93
N LEU A 21 9.00 4.78 6.84
CA LEU A 21 8.05 5.57 6.08
C LEU A 21 7.02 6.18 7.04
N GLU A 22 6.69 7.46 6.87
CA GLU A 22 5.70 8.11 7.73
C GLU A 22 4.32 7.47 7.55
N GLY A 23 3.71 7.03 8.64
CA GLY A 23 2.40 6.37 8.62
C GLY A 23 2.44 4.90 8.17
N PHE A 24 3.62 4.29 8.15
CA PHE A 24 3.82 2.85 8.01
C PHE A 24 4.45 2.30 9.28
N ASP A 25 3.86 1.25 9.83
CA ASP A 25 4.34 0.55 11.01
C ASP A 25 4.96 -0.79 10.60
N GLN A 26 6.22 -0.99 10.94
CA GLN A 26 6.91 -2.25 10.70
C GLN A 26 6.42 -3.33 11.66
N ARG A 27 6.22 -4.53 11.15
CA ARG A 27 5.78 -5.73 11.87
C ARG A 27 6.77 -6.87 11.61
N GLU A 28 6.69 -7.93 12.40
CA GLU A 28 7.60 -9.09 12.26
C GLU A 28 7.58 -9.70 10.84
N GLU A 29 6.42 -9.71 10.17
CA GLU A 29 6.25 -10.38 8.87
C GLU A 29 5.90 -9.43 7.72
N GLY A 30 6.09 -8.12 7.91
CA GLY A 30 5.69 -7.13 6.91
C GLY A 30 5.51 -5.70 7.41
N ILE A 31 4.70 -4.93 6.69
CA ILE A 31 4.46 -3.51 6.98
C ILE A 31 2.97 -3.21 6.96
N SER A 32 2.46 -2.58 8.02
CA SER A 32 1.09 -2.09 8.09
C SER A 32 0.99 -0.59 7.78
N PHE A 33 -0.10 -0.16 7.15
CA PHE A 33 -0.31 1.23 6.75
C PHE A 33 -1.80 1.55 6.57
N THR A 34 -2.12 2.84 6.45
CA THR A 34 -3.46 3.33 6.06
C THR A 34 -3.43 3.85 4.63
N LEU A 35 -4.57 3.87 3.93
CA LEU A 35 -4.64 4.44 2.57
C LEU A 35 -4.25 5.93 2.51
N PRO A 36 -4.61 6.78 3.48
CA PRO A 36 -4.11 8.16 3.52
C PRO A 36 -2.58 8.24 3.65
N ALA A 37 -1.95 7.36 4.44
CA ALA A 37 -0.49 7.32 4.54
C ALA A 37 0.16 6.89 3.21
N LEU A 38 -0.35 5.82 2.59
CA LEU A 38 0.12 5.38 1.27
C LEU A 38 -0.04 6.48 0.21
N TYR A 39 -1.17 7.18 0.20
CA TYR A 39 -1.41 8.27 -0.72
C TYR A 39 -0.43 9.43 -0.53
N ARG A 40 -0.18 9.87 0.71
CA ARG A 40 0.82 10.92 1.02
C ARG A 40 2.24 10.52 0.61
N GLN A 41 2.56 9.23 0.66
CA GLN A 41 3.87 8.74 0.26
C GLN A 41 4.05 8.67 -1.27
N LEU A 42 2.95 8.49 -2.00
CA LEU A 42 2.97 8.35 -3.46
C LEU A 42 2.74 9.66 -4.22
N PHE A 43 2.04 10.62 -3.61
CA PHE A 43 1.56 11.83 -4.27
C PHE A 43 1.75 13.04 -3.38
N SER A 44 2.18 14.14 -3.98
CA SER A 44 2.09 15.46 -3.34
C SER A 44 0.65 15.99 -3.45
N THR A 45 0.27 16.93 -2.56
CA THR A 45 -1.09 17.48 -2.41
C THR A 45 -1.74 18.02 -3.69
N GLU A 46 -0.96 18.30 -4.73
CA GLU A 46 -1.40 18.91 -5.99
C GLU A 46 -1.49 17.93 -7.18
N GLU A 47 -0.99 16.70 -7.05
CA GLU A 47 -0.86 15.79 -8.21
C GLU A 47 -2.16 15.03 -8.56
N LEU A 48 -3.00 14.71 -7.57
CA LEU A 48 -4.13 13.80 -7.81
C LEU A 48 -5.14 13.81 -6.68
N SER A 49 -6.45 13.74 -6.92
CA SER A 49 -7.41 13.60 -5.81
C SER A 49 -7.31 12.24 -5.12
N TYR A 50 -7.43 12.22 -3.79
CA TYR A 50 -7.47 10.99 -2.99
C TYR A 50 -8.56 10.00 -3.46
N ARG A 51 -9.71 10.52 -3.92
CA ARG A 51 -10.79 9.70 -4.50
C ARG A 51 -10.34 8.97 -5.76
N HIS A 52 -9.62 9.65 -6.65
CA HIS A 52 -9.12 9.04 -7.88
C HIS A 52 -8.06 7.97 -7.58
N PHE A 53 -7.18 8.23 -6.61
CA PHE A 53 -6.21 7.25 -6.12
C PHE A 53 -6.90 5.95 -5.66
N ARG A 54 -7.92 6.06 -4.79
CA ARG A 54 -8.67 4.90 -4.30
C ARG A 54 -9.32 4.11 -5.43
N SER A 55 -9.94 4.81 -6.38
CA SER A 55 -10.58 4.16 -7.53
C SER A 55 -9.60 3.28 -8.30
N VAL A 56 -8.40 3.79 -8.55
CA VAL A 56 -7.39 3.05 -9.32
C VAL A 56 -6.71 1.96 -8.51
N LEU A 57 -6.50 2.16 -7.20
CA LEU A 57 -5.97 1.13 -6.33
C LEU A 57 -6.90 -0.09 -6.31
N TYR A 58 -8.21 0.13 -6.16
CA TYR A 58 -9.19 -0.97 -6.13
C TYR A 58 -9.44 -1.61 -7.49
N SER A 59 -9.23 -0.88 -8.59
CA SER A 59 -9.29 -1.44 -9.94
C SER A 59 -7.96 -2.01 -10.42
N SER A 60 -6.93 -2.04 -9.57
CA SER A 60 -5.59 -2.50 -9.96
C SER A 60 -5.43 -4.01 -9.80
N GLU A 61 -4.50 -4.58 -10.55
CA GLU A 61 -4.06 -5.97 -10.40
C GLU A 61 -2.92 -6.09 -9.38
N LEU A 62 -2.85 -5.16 -8.41
CA LEU A 62 -1.73 -5.07 -7.46
C LEU A 62 -1.46 -6.40 -6.76
N ASN A 63 -2.47 -7.01 -6.14
CA ASN A 63 -2.29 -8.28 -5.45
C ASN A 63 -1.94 -9.43 -6.41
N GLN A 64 -2.41 -9.41 -7.66
CA GLN A 64 -2.03 -10.44 -8.63
C GLN A 64 -0.56 -10.33 -9.02
N ARG A 65 -0.03 -9.11 -9.11
CA ARG A 65 1.40 -8.87 -9.37
C ARG A 65 2.25 -9.20 -8.17
N LEU A 66 1.85 -8.77 -6.98
CA LEU A 66 2.56 -9.06 -5.73
C LEU A 66 2.60 -10.56 -5.45
N ALA A 67 1.53 -11.30 -5.76
CA ALA A 67 1.50 -12.75 -5.57
C ALA A 67 2.60 -13.48 -6.37
N LYS A 68 3.03 -12.95 -7.52
CA LYS A 68 4.17 -13.49 -8.28
C LYS A 68 5.51 -13.35 -7.56
N GLN A 69 5.58 -12.47 -6.56
CA GLN A 69 6.73 -12.25 -5.69
C GLN A 69 6.53 -12.86 -4.29
N GLY A 70 5.48 -13.67 -4.10
CA GLY A 70 5.18 -14.29 -2.80
C GLY A 70 4.77 -13.28 -1.74
N VAL A 71 4.17 -12.15 -2.13
CA VAL A 71 3.66 -11.13 -1.20
C VAL A 71 2.23 -10.71 -1.56
N ALA A 72 1.49 -10.13 -0.61
CA ALA A 72 0.16 -9.60 -0.85
C ALA A 72 -0.17 -8.42 0.07
N VAL A 73 -1.10 -7.57 -0.37
CA VAL A 73 -1.73 -6.55 0.50
C VAL A 73 -3.08 -7.08 0.98
N GLY A 74 -3.19 -7.27 2.29
CA GLY A 74 -4.43 -7.63 2.99
C GLY A 74 -5.00 -6.49 3.82
N ILE A 75 -6.20 -6.71 4.39
CA ILE A 75 -6.78 -5.85 5.42
C ILE A 75 -6.49 -6.49 6.77
N LEU A 76 -5.72 -5.80 7.61
CA LEU A 76 -5.41 -6.22 8.98
C LEU A 76 -6.53 -5.80 9.95
N HIS A 77 -7.09 -4.60 9.75
CA HIS A 77 -8.21 -4.11 10.55
C HIS A 77 -9.16 -3.31 9.66
N SER A 78 -10.44 -3.68 9.69
CA SER A 78 -11.49 -2.98 8.96
C SER A 78 -12.32 -2.13 9.91
N SER A 79 -12.70 -0.93 9.48
CA SER A 79 -13.64 -0.05 10.18
C SER A 79 -14.76 0.39 9.23
N ASN A 80 -15.78 1.06 9.77
CA ASN A 80 -16.86 1.67 8.98
C ASN A 80 -16.36 2.79 8.04
N LYS A 81 -15.13 3.28 8.23
CA LYS A 81 -14.48 4.28 7.37
C LYS A 81 -13.23 3.66 6.74
N VAL A 82 -13.25 3.47 5.43
CA VAL A 82 -12.13 2.91 4.64
C VAL A 82 -10.81 3.61 4.92
N ASP A 83 -10.84 4.93 5.16
CA ASP A 83 -9.63 5.73 5.40
C ASP A 83 -8.99 5.44 6.77
N LYS A 84 -9.72 4.73 7.64
CA LYS A 84 -9.24 4.22 8.94
C LYS A 84 -8.93 2.73 8.90
N ASN A 85 -9.11 2.06 7.76
CA ASN A 85 -8.71 0.65 7.64
C ASN A 85 -7.19 0.56 7.69
N ILE A 86 -6.71 -0.48 8.36
CA ILE A 86 -5.29 -0.82 8.41
C ILE A 86 -5.08 -1.94 7.39
N TYR A 87 -4.23 -1.65 6.43
CA TYR A 87 -3.77 -2.59 5.42
C TYR A 87 -2.41 -3.14 5.82
N TYR A 88 -2.08 -4.32 5.31
CA TYR A 88 -0.84 -5.01 5.64
C TYR A 88 -0.23 -5.64 4.40
N LEU A 89 1.00 -5.26 4.09
CA LEU A 89 1.82 -5.91 3.08
C LEU A 89 2.64 -7.01 3.76
N HIS A 90 2.43 -8.25 3.33
CA HIS A 90 3.03 -9.43 3.97
C HIS A 90 3.45 -10.48 2.96
N ARG A 91 4.31 -11.41 3.40
CA ARG A 91 4.66 -12.60 2.62
C ARG A 91 3.52 -13.62 2.65
N LEU A 92 3.33 -14.31 1.52
CA LEU A 92 2.41 -15.42 1.34
C LEU A 92 3.04 -16.75 1.76
#